data_AF-A0AA95L374-F1
#
_entry.id   AF-A0AA95L374-F1
#
_cell.length_a   1.000
_cell.length_b   1.000
_cell.length_c   1.000
_cell.angle_alpha   90.00
_cell.angle_beta   90.00
_cell.angle_gamma   90.00
#
_symmetry.space_group_name_H-M   'P 1'
#
loop_
_entity.id
_entity.type
_entity.pdbx_description
1 polymer ?
#
loop_
_entity_poly.entity_id
_entity_poly.type
_entity_poly.pdbx_seq_one_letter_code
_entity_poly.pdbx_strand_id
1 'polypeptide(L)'
;MMNVGLEEKNVYEALDPHDAYFFKVGGHGLVCFHGRNYSIKKRLSADQTSKLISDPSFYRVSTNCYVNLNKVTDIQDNVLLFRDHIHGIKTINVPRRNLEQIKRLLPERNESVAEVG
;
A
#
# COMPACT_ATOMS: atom_id res chain seq x y z
N MET A 1 -6.69 44.91 -3.89
CA MET A 1 -6.57 43.68 -3.08
C MET A 1 -6.39 42.50 -4.02
N MET A 2 -5.17 42.00 -4.18
CA MET A 2 -4.94 40.70 -4.81
C MET A 2 -4.89 39.70 -3.66
N ASN A 3 -5.92 38.86 -3.56
CA ASN A 3 -5.93 37.76 -2.61
C ASN A 3 -4.99 36.68 -3.18
N VAL A 4 -3.68 36.85 -2.98
CA VAL A 4 -2.70 35.82 -3.26
C VAL A 4 -2.79 34.81 -2.12
N GLY A 5 -3.89 34.05 -2.11
CA GLY A 5 -3.91 32.76 -1.47
C GLY A 5 -2.99 31.86 -2.28
N LEU A 6 -1.69 31.87 -1.95
CA LEU A 6 -0.83 30.75 -2.23
C LEU A 6 -1.55 29.54 -1.62
N GLU A 7 -2.25 28.78 -2.46
CA GLU A 7 -2.71 27.46 -2.10
C GLU A 7 -1.44 26.68 -1.75
N GLU A 8 -1.09 26.66 -0.47
CA GLU A 8 -0.37 25.55 0.12
C GLU A 8 -1.21 24.31 -0.19
N LYS A 9 -1.01 23.73 -1.38
CA LYS A 9 -1.43 22.37 -1.68
C LYS A 9 -0.81 21.53 -0.59
N ASN A 10 -1.64 21.21 0.39
CA ASN A 10 -1.29 20.43 1.54
C ASN A 10 -0.62 19.17 0.98
N VAL A 11 0.68 19.00 1.19
CA VAL A 11 1.52 17.97 0.53
C VAL A 11 0.98 16.55 0.78
N TYR A 12 0.10 16.42 1.78
CA TYR A 12 -0.64 15.20 2.15
C TYR A 12 -1.95 14.96 1.37
N GLU A 13 -2.47 15.93 0.61
CA GLU A 13 -3.71 15.76 -0.18
C GLU A 13 -3.49 14.96 -1.46
N ALA A 14 -2.28 15.03 -2.03
CA ALA A 14 -1.86 14.32 -3.24
C ALA A 14 -1.27 12.93 -2.94
N LEU A 15 -1.81 12.22 -1.94
CA LEU A 15 -1.43 10.83 -1.69
C LEU A 15 -1.79 9.96 -2.90
N ASP A 16 -0.78 9.37 -3.53
CA ASP A 16 -0.94 8.25 -4.45
C ASP A 16 -1.14 6.95 -3.64
N PRO A 17 -2.27 6.24 -3.80
CA PRO A 17 -2.47 4.94 -3.17
C PRO A 17 -1.35 3.93 -3.42
N HIS A 18 -0.67 3.99 -4.57
CA HIS A 18 0.41 3.06 -4.92
C HIS A 18 1.71 3.30 -4.13
N ASP A 19 1.85 4.45 -3.46
CA ASP A 19 2.95 4.67 -2.51
C ASP A 19 2.75 3.94 -1.18
N ALA A 20 1.50 3.58 -0.86
CA ALA A 20 1.20 2.80 0.33
C ALA A 20 1.57 1.32 0.15
N TYR A 21 2.00 0.72 1.26
CA TYR A 21 2.26 -0.72 1.37
C TYR A 21 0.98 -1.52 1.47
N PHE A 22 0.03 -1.01 2.25
CA PHE A 22 -1.31 -1.55 2.36
C PHE A 22 -2.26 -0.45 2.80
N PHE A 23 -3.55 -0.69 2.59
CA PHE A 23 -4.59 0.16 3.14
C PHE A 23 -5.69 -0.66 3.80
N LYS A 24 -6.39 -0.01 4.73
CA LYS A 24 -7.57 -0.56 5.40
C LYS A 24 -8.79 0.30 5.14
N VAL A 25 -9.86 -0.34 4.69
CA VAL A 25 -11.17 0.30 4.52
C VAL A 25 -11.91 0.26 5.86
N GLY A 26 -12.35 1.41 6.33
CA GLY A 26 -13.17 1.60 7.52
C GLY A 26 -14.61 1.94 7.15
N GLY A 27 -15.42 2.23 8.17
CA GLY A 27 -16.79 2.69 7.99
C GLY A 27 -16.87 4.05 7.29
N HIS A 28 -18.00 4.30 6.63
CA HIS A 28 -18.35 5.60 6.05
C HIS A 28 -17.31 6.18 5.06
N GLY A 29 -16.64 5.31 4.29
CA GLY A 29 -15.66 5.72 3.29
C GLY A 29 -14.30 6.15 3.86
N LEU A 30 -14.04 5.93 5.15
CA LEU A 30 -12.71 6.18 5.71
C LEU A 30 -11.72 5.12 5.22
N VAL A 31 -10.59 5.53 4.66
CA VAL A 31 -9.51 4.63 4.25
C VAL A 31 -8.21 5.05 4.93
N CYS A 32 -7.53 4.09 5.56
CA CYS A 32 -6.26 4.28 6.24
C CYS A 32 -5.14 3.70 5.38
N PHE A 33 -4.28 4.54 4.82
CA PHE A 33 -3.12 4.15 4.03
C PHE A 33 -1.87 4.07 4.90
N HIS A 34 -1.13 2.98 4.80
CA HIS A 34 0.10 2.75 5.54
C HIS A 34 1.27 2.64 4.55
N GLY A 35 2.14 3.65 4.54
CA GLY A 35 3.36 3.65 3.72
C GLY A 35 4.62 3.58 4.60
N ARG A 36 5.77 3.97 4.03
CA ARG A 36 7.09 3.96 4.69
C ARG A 36 7.08 4.50 6.11
N ASN A 37 6.80 5.79 6.22
CA ASN A 37 6.98 6.59 7.43
C ASN A 37 5.68 7.33 7.78
N TYR A 38 4.53 6.84 7.28
CA TYR A 38 3.26 7.51 7.48
C TYR A 38 2.11 6.52 7.69
N SER A 39 1.05 7.05 8.29
CA SER A 39 -0.29 6.47 8.26
C SER A 39 -1.27 7.60 8.04
N ILE A 40 -1.89 7.65 6.86
CA ILE A 40 -2.78 8.74 6.44
C ILE A 40 -4.20 8.21 6.38
N LYS A 41 -5.13 8.96 6.97
CA LYS A 41 -6.56 8.68 6.88
C LYS A 41 -7.19 9.62 5.86
N LYS A 42 -7.89 9.07 4.88
CA LYS A 42 -8.60 9.85 3.86
C LYS A 42 -10.02 9.34 3.73
N ARG A 43 -10.99 10.24 3.64
CA ARG A 43 -12.36 9.85 3.30
C ARG A 43 -12.46 9.82 1.78
N LEU A 44 -12.89 8.69 1.24
CA LEU A 44 -13.12 8.47 -0.17
C LEU A 44 -14.62 8.36 -0.43
N SER A 45 -15.06 8.80 -1.61
CA SER A 45 -16.40 8.47 -2.09
C SER A 45 -16.55 6.96 -2.34
N ALA A 46 -17.79 6.50 -2.51
CA ALA A 46 -18.05 5.12 -2.90
C ALA A 46 -17.32 4.76 -4.21
N ASP A 47 -17.39 5.62 -5.22
CA ASP A 47 -16.73 5.41 -6.52
C ASP A 47 -15.21 5.36 -6.40
N GLN A 48 -14.60 6.24 -5.61
CA GLN A 48 -13.16 6.24 -5.37
C GLN A 48 -12.72 4.97 -4.65
N THR A 49 -13.49 4.54 -3.64
CA THR A 49 -13.21 3.29 -2.91
C THR A 49 -13.35 2.09 -3.83
N SER A 50 -14.40 2.02 -4.64
CA SER A 50 -14.63 0.94 -5.61
C SER A 50 -13.50 0.83 -6.61
N LYS A 51 -13.05 1.96 -7.18
CA LYS A 51 -11.88 2.00 -8.08
C LYS A 51 -10.64 1.47 -7.38
N LEU A 52 -10.36 1.96 -6.17
CA LEU A 52 -9.19 1.55 -5.40
C LEU A 52 -9.17 0.05 -5.06
N ILE A 53 -10.29 -0.53 -4.65
CA ILE A 53 -10.35 -1.97 -4.29
C ILE A 53 -10.40 -2.89 -5.52
N SER A 54 -10.69 -2.35 -6.70
CA SER A 54 -10.70 -3.09 -7.97
C SER A 54 -9.34 -3.09 -8.69
N ASP A 55 -8.39 -2.29 -8.21
CA ASP A 55 -7.08 -2.16 -8.82
C ASP A 55 -6.24 -3.44 -8.61
N PRO A 56 -5.72 -4.05 -9.70
CA PRO A 56 -5.03 -5.34 -9.65
C PRO A 56 -3.69 -5.29 -8.92
N SER A 57 -3.13 -4.10 -8.69
CA SER A 57 -1.92 -3.92 -7.87
C SER A 57 -2.17 -4.26 -6.40
N PHE A 58 -3.44 -4.29 -5.97
CA PHE A 58 -3.81 -4.56 -4.60
C PHE A 58 -4.55 -5.88 -4.43
N TYR A 59 -4.14 -6.67 -3.44
CA TYR A 59 -4.77 -7.94 -3.10
C TYR A 59 -5.48 -7.87 -1.75
N ARG A 60 -6.73 -8.33 -1.69
CA ARG A 60 -7.53 -8.35 -0.46
C ARG A 60 -7.13 -9.52 0.44
N VAL A 61 -6.39 -9.24 1.51
CA VAL A 61 -5.92 -10.27 2.47
C VAL A 61 -6.89 -10.54 3.61
N SER A 62 -7.83 -9.63 3.87
CA SER A 62 -8.90 -9.79 4.85
C SER A 62 -10.13 -8.96 4.46
N THR A 63 -11.19 -9.00 5.27
CA THR A 63 -12.45 -8.28 4.99
C THR A 63 -12.24 -6.82 4.61
N ASN A 64 -11.25 -6.15 5.19
CA ASN A 64 -11.05 -4.72 4.93
C ASN A 64 -9.59 -4.33 4.69
N CYS A 65 -8.69 -5.27 4.45
CA CYS A 65 -7.27 -4.99 4.27
C CYS A 65 -6.79 -5.42 2.89
N TYR A 66 -6.10 -4.50 2.22
CA TYR A 66 -5.61 -4.64 0.86
C TYR A 66 -4.12 -4.34 0.83
N VAL A 67 -3.32 -5.27 0.32
CA VAL A 67 -1.86 -5.18 0.26
C VAL A 67 -1.41 -4.83 -1.15
N ASN A 68 -0.43 -3.94 -1.27
CA ASN A 68 0.16 -3.58 -2.55
C ASN A 68 1.19 -4.63 -2.95
N LEU A 69 0.89 -5.44 -3.97
CA LEU A 69 1.74 -6.52 -4.46
C LEU A 69 3.10 -6.01 -4.94
N ASN A 70 3.12 -4.83 -5.56
CA ASN A 70 4.34 -4.21 -6.10
C ASN A 70 5.30 -3.70 -5.01
N LYS A 71 4.85 -3.65 -3.76
CA LYS A 71 5.67 -3.21 -2.62
C LYS A 71 6.08 -4.35 -1.70
N VAL A 72 5.59 -5.57 -1.91
CA VAL A 72 5.99 -6.74 -1.11
C VAL A 72 7.43 -7.09 -1.44
N THR A 73 8.34 -6.94 -0.48
CA THR A 73 9.78 -7.21 -0.62
C THR A 73 10.13 -8.68 -0.42
N ASP A 74 9.45 -9.34 0.51
CA ASP A 74 9.70 -10.74 0.86
C ASP A 74 8.46 -11.36 1.55
N ILE A 75 8.42 -12.69 1.63
CA ILE A 75 7.42 -13.47 2.35
C ILE A 75 8.13 -14.44 3.30
N GLN A 76 7.93 -14.25 4.60
CA GLN A 76 8.47 -15.14 5.64
C GLN A 76 7.32 -15.77 6.40
N ASP A 77 7.23 -17.10 6.37
CA ASP A 77 6.09 -17.88 6.88
C ASP A 77 4.74 -17.36 6.38
N ASN A 78 3.99 -16.68 7.26
CA ASN A 78 2.69 -16.10 6.99
C ASN A 78 2.69 -14.56 6.97
N VAL A 79 3.87 -13.96 6.81
CA VAL A 79 4.08 -12.52 6.92
C VAL A 79 4.59 -11.96 5.59
N LEU A 80 3.93 -10.94 5.06
CA LEU A 80 4.51 -10.13 3.97
C LEU A 80 5.36 -9.01 4.58
N LEU A 81 6.52 -8.79 3.97
CA LEU A 81 7.43 -7.69 4.30
C LEU A 81 7.34 -6.63 3.20
N PHE A 82 7.40 -5.35 3.57
CA PHE A 82 7.38 -4.21 2.62
C PHE A 82 8.63 -3.33 2.68
N ARG A 83 9.58 -3.67 3.55
CA ARG A 83 10.86 -3.00 3.76
C ARG A 83 11.92 -4.02 4.13
N ASP A 84 13.17 -3.61 3.98
CA ASP A 84 14.32 -4.29 4.58
C ASP A 84 14.40 -4.05 6.10
N HIS A 85 15.28 -4.82 6.73
CA HIS A 85 15.54 -4.76 8.17
C HIS A 85 16.26 -3.46 8.60
N ILE A 86 16.84 -2.70 7.66
CA ILE A 86 17.66 -1.50 7.92
C ILE A 86 16.75 -0.30 8.16
N HIS A 87 15.67 -0.17 7.39
CA HIS A 87 14.76 0.98 7.43
C HIS A 87 13.51 0.77 8.30
N GLY A 88 13.48 -0.31 9.08
CA GLY A 88 12.33 -0.72 9.89
C GLY A 88 11.29 -1.46 9.07
N ILE A 89 11.01 -2.71 9.47
CA ILE A 89 10.10 -3.59 8.74
C ILE A 89 8.65 -3.16 9.02
N LYS A 90 7.88 -2.93 7.96
CA LYS A 90 6.42 -3.00 8.04
C LYS A 90 6.00 -4.37 7.55
N THR A 91 5.23 -5.06 8.38
CA THR A 91 4.77 -6.42 8.14
C THR A 91 3.26 -6.50 8.16
N ILE A 92 2.72 -7.49 7.46
CA ILE A 92 1.31 -7.87 7.61
C ILE A 92 1.18 -9.39 7.65
N ASN A 93 0.47 -9.89 8.66
CA ASN A 93 0.08 -11.29 8.72
C ASN A 93 -1.03 -11.57 7.70
N VAL A 94 -0.87 -12.66 6.96
CA VAL A 94 -1.78 -13.07 5.90
C VAL A 94 -2.16 -14.54 6.09
N PRO A 95 -3.45 -14.90 6.01
CA PRO A 95 -3.87 -16.30 6.06
C PRO A 95 -3.18 -17.15 4.97
N ARG A 96 -2.81 -18.39 5.31
CA ARG A 96 -2.07 -19.30 4.40
C ARG A 96 -2.69 -19.41 3.00
N ARG A 97 -4.03 -19.50 2.92
CA ARG A 97 -4.78 -19.55 1.65
C ARG A 97 -4.54 -18.35 0.72
N ASN A 98 -4.32 -17.18 1.31
CA ASN A 98 -4.09 -15.95 0.57
C ASN A 98 -2.63 -15.86 0.11
N LEU A 99 -1.68 -16.39 0.88
CA LEU A 99 -0.26 -16.43 0.49
C LEU A 99 -0.03 -17.22 -0.79
N GLU A 100 -0.69 -18.37 -0.93
CA GLU A 100 -0.57 -19.19 -2.13
C GLU A 100 -1.01 -18.43 -3.39
N GLN A 101 -2.04 -17.59 -3.27
CA GLN A 101 -2.50 -16.72 -4.37
C GLN A 101 -1.55 -15.54 -4.58
N ILE A 102 -1.13 -14.86 -3.52
CA ILE A 102 -0.21 -13.72 -3.60
C ILE A 102 1.09 -14.12 -4.29
N LYS A 103 1.68 -15.28 -3.93
CA LYS A 103 2.91 -15.78 -4.56
C LYS A 103 2.81 -15.92 -6.08
N ARG A 104 1.62 -16.22 -6.62
CA ARG A 104 1.36 -16.33 -8.07
C ARG A 104 1.14 -14.98 -8.74
N LEU A 105 0.80 -13.95 -7.96
CA LEU A 105 0.47 -12.61 -8.44
C LEU A 105 1.61 -11.61 -8.22
N LEU A 106 2.63 -11.98 -7.45
CA LEU A 106 3.80 -11.13 -7.30
C LEU A 106 4.49 -10.96 -8.65
N PRO A 107 4.89 -9.73 -9.01
CA PRO A 107 5.65 -9.50 -10.22
C PRO A 107 6.97 -10.29 -10.17
N GLU A 108 7.39 -10.85 -11.29
CA GLU A 108 8.73 -11.43 -11.42
C GLU A 108 9.75 -10.32 -11.13
N ARG A 109 10.49 -10.48 -10.05
CA ARG A 109 11.61 -9.60 -9.73
C ARG A 109 12.77 -10.07 -10.60
N ASN A 110 13.05 -9.35 -11.68
CA ASN A 110 14.38 -9.40 -12.27
C ASN A 110 15.34 -8.94 -11.19
N GLU A 111 16.05 -9.87 -10.56
CA GLU A 111 17.25 -9.57 -9.81
C GLU A 111 18.29 -9.06 -10.81
N SER A 112 18.18 -7.78 -11.20
CA SER A 112 19.32 -7.05 -11.75
C SER A 112 20.32 -6.93 -10.62
N VAL A 113 21.16 -7.97 -10.56
CA VAL A 113 22.51 -8.06 -10.03
C VAL A 113 22.97 -6.75 -9.41
N ALA A 114 23.00 -6.72 -8.08
CA ALA A 114 23.87 -5.82 -7.35
C ALA A 114 25.31 -6.29 -7.60
N GLU A 115 25.90 -5.87 -8.71
CA GLU A 115 27.34 -5.90 -8.93
C GLU A 115 27.84 -4.46 -9.12
N VAL A 116 28.89 -4.18 -8.34
CA VAL A 116 29.91 -3.13 -8.44
C VAL A 116 29.52 -1.72 -7.95
N GLY A 117 30.21 -1.14 -6.96
CA GLY A 117 31.44 -1.58 -6.29
C GLY A 117 31.86 -0.72 -5.11
#